data_AF-A0A2T2V486-F1
#
_entry.id   AF-A0A2T2V486-F1
#
_cell.length_a   1.000
_cell.length_b   1.000
_cell.length_c   1.000
_cell.angle_alpha   90.00
_cell.angle_beta   90.00
_cell.angle_gamma   90.00
#
_symmetry.space_group_name_H-M   'P 1'
#
loop_
_entity.id
_entity.type
_entity.pdbx_description
1 polymer ?
#
loop_
_entity_poly.entity_id
_entity_poly.type
_entity_poly.pdbx_seq_one_letter_code
_entity_poly.pdbx_strand_id
1 'polypeptide(L)'
;MRRFFRAFAALLTLPLERPPVFSVGALLLVGALLLGPVATRAQGPQQEKLPIQATDLFRIRQIEDVAVSPGGRSVVYTVKRALQRPDSAGGPTYRTHLWRVDDSGTPQVFVLPTAGGEAYQLTDAKHGAAAPAFSPGGEQLLFASRLPEEALRKATGEAPQWASERPGRYPGDTASATPDPDGSLDEVRAYLAEERSGAPSVINRLDFQGERGLEPTRSYRHLFVLDVTARGAPPPGDLPEATRITSGFRNFGGGSWHPDGNQVAVSAAPVAPDENPDRVRDRDLYLAGTGGPGQTRLLSMNGHALSAPRFSPSGARVAFSATAQADSGYAQGEIGLYRTNRPAAEARLLTKGFDRSAGSPQWASNGWTLYATAPSEGAFPLYRLAPFAGAQQQRTRLRRRQQQRTDSLAALPAGSTRVAP
;
A
#
# COMPACT_ATOMS: atom_id res chain seq x y z
N MET A 1 27.38 4.98 6.86
CA MET A 1 26.93 3.71 6.26
C MET A 1 27.60 2.43 6.80
N ARG A 2 28.80 2.46 7.42
CA ARG A 2 29.46 1.25 7.98
C ARG A 2 28.97 0.78 9.37
N ARG A 3 27.99 1.46 9.99
CA ARG A 3 27.41 1.05 11.30
C ARG A 3 26.09 0.26 11.19
N PHE A 4 25.55 0.07 9.98
CA PHE A 4 24.23 -0.54 9.78
C PHE A 4 24.23 -2.08 9.70
N PHE A 5 25.40 -2.72 9.58
CA PHE A 5 25.49 -4.18 9.35
C PHE A 5 25.71 -5.04 10.61
N ARG A 6 25.89 -4.44 11.81
CA ARG A 6 26.13 -5.22 13.05
C ARG A 6 24.88 -5.58 13.85
N ALA A 7 23.70 -5.07 13.48
CA ALA A 7 22.46 -5.32 14.22
C ALA A 7 21.57 -6.45 13.64
N PHE A 8 21.90 -7.00 12.47
CA PHE A 8 21.06 -7.99 11.78
C PHE A 8 21.61 -9.42 11.74
N ALA A 9 22.77 -9.67 12.35
CA ALA A 9 23.47 -10.97 12.31
C ALA A 9 23.49 -11.71 13.66
N ALA A 10 22.49 -11.50 14.54
CA ALA A 10 22.43 -12.14 15.86
C ALA A 10 21.14 -12.95 16.10
N LEU A 11 20.39 -13.32 15.05
CA LEU A 11 19.11 -14.03 15.21
C LEU A 11 18.95 -15.31 14.39
N LEU A 12 20.03 -15.97 14.00
CA LEU A 12 20.00 -17.31 13.39
C LEU A 12 21.38 -17.96 13.51
N THR A 13 21.66 -18.58 14.65
CA THR A 13 22.65 -19.66 14.82
C THR A 13 22.57 -20.17 16.26
N LEU A 14 21.83 -21.25 16.46
CA LEU A 14 22.05 -22.14 17.61
C LEU A 14 22.20 -23.57 17.06
N PRO A 15 23.22 -24.32 17.50
CA PRO A 15 23.47 -25.67 17.03
C PRO A 15 22.46 -26.66 17.66
N LEU A 16 22.14 -27.71 16.90
CA LEU A 16 21.43 -28.89 17.36
C LEU A 16 22.42 -29.76 18.16
N GLU A 17 22.23 -29.90 19.47
CA GLU A 17 22.93 -30.91 20.27
C GLU A 17 21.95 -31.91 20.90
N ARG A 18 22.31 -33.20 20.80
CA ARG A 18 21.65 -34.37 21.40
C ARG A 18 22.03 -34.49 22.88
N PRO A 19 21.25 -35.15 23.74
CA PRO A 19 21.54 -35.20 25.18
C PRO A 19 22.50 -36.35 25.53
N PRO A 20 23.30 -36.27 26.61
CA PRO A 20 23.91 -37.44 27.23
C PRO A 20 23.10 -37.90 28.46
N VAL A 21 23.09 -39.22 28.64
CA VAL A 21 22.51 -39.96 29.78
C VAL A 21 23.62 -40.28 30.79
N PHE A 22 23.22 -40.29 32.06
CA PHE A 22 23.95 -40.46 33.33
C PHE A 22 25.14 -41.43 33.43
N SER A 23 26.05 -41.11 34.36
CA SER A 23 26.74 -42.08 35.22
C SER A 23 27.07 -41.48 36.59
N VAL A 24 26.86 -42.29 37.63
CA VAL A 24 26.89 -42.01 39.07
C VAL A 24 28.25 -42.35 39.66
N GLY A 25 28.70 -41.60 40.68
CA GLY A 25 29.43 -42.18 41.82
C GLY A 25 30.68 -41.46 42.33
N ALA A 26 30.59 -40.94 43.57
CA ALA A 26 31.57 -41.00 44.69
C ALA A 26 32.97 -40.32 44.50
N LEU A 27 33.67 -39.71 45.46
CA LEU A 27 33.59 -39.53 46.93
C LEU A 27 34.73 -38.54 47.36
N LEU A 28 34.57 -37.83 48.51
CA LEU A 28 35.61 -37.31 49.48
C LEU A 28 36.67 -36.27 49.00
N LEU A 29 37.19 -35.30 49.77
CA LEU A 29 36.93 -34.67 51.09
C LEU A 29 37.89 -33.43 51.21
N VAL A 30 37.52 -32.45 52.07
CA VAL A 30 38.34 -31.40 52.77
C VAL A 30 38.85 -30.16 52.02
N GLY A 31 38.44 -28.99 52.50
CA GLY A 31 39.16 -27.72 52.35
C GLY A 31 38.37 -26.55 52.94
N ALA A 32 38.81 -26.05 54.10
CA ALA A 32 38.08 -25.14 54.98
C ALA A 32 37.98 -23.67 54.52
N LEU A 33 36.86 -23.05 54.91
CA LEU A 33 36.64 -21.63 55.29
C LEU A 33 37.31 -20.51 54.48
N LEU A 34 36.51 -19.81 53.67
CA LEU A 34 36.43 -18.35 53.63
C LEU A 34 34.97 -17.95 53.28
N LEU A 35 34.19 -17.62 54.32
CA LEU A 35 32.82 -17.09 54.20
C LEU A 35 32.87 -15.63 53.74
N GLY A 36 32.84 -15.40 52.42
CA GLY A 36 32.35 -14.15 51.83
C GLY A 36 30.89 -14.33 51.41
N PRO A 37 30.03 -13.30 51.44
CA PRO A 37 28.68 -13.43 50.92
C PRO A 37 28.78 -13.67 49.42
N VAL A 38 28.59 -14.93 49.00
CA VAL A 38 28.27 -15.24 47.62
C VAL A 38 26.95 -14.53 47.38
N ALA A 39 27.01 -13.42 46.64
CA ALA A 39 25.82 -12.85 46.03
C ALA A 39 25.24 -13.96 45.14
N THR A 40 24.27 -14.70 45.67
CA THR A 40 23.35 -15.51 44.88
C THR A 40 22.74 -14.55 43.88
N ARG A 41 23.30 -14.54 42.68
CA ARG A 41 22.67 -13.92 41.52
C ARG A 41 21.37 -14.70 41.38
N ALA A 42 20.27 -14.11 41.87
CA ALA A 42 18.95 -14.67 41.68
C ALA A 42 18.83 -14.94 40.18
N GLN A 43 18.80 -16.21 39.80
CA GLN A 43 18.34 -16.60 38.49
C GLN A 43 16.90 -16.12 38.47
N GLY A 44 16.67 -14.97 37.81
CA GLY A 44 15.31 -14.51 37.56
C GLY A 44 14.52 -15.67 36.94
N PRO A 45 13.22 -15.79 37.25
CA PRO A 45 12.43 -16.94 36.81
C PRO A 45 12.68 -17.18 35.33
N GLN A 46 13.20 -18.37 35.03
CA GLN A 46 13.49 -18.80 33.67
C GLN A 46 12.15 -18.75 32.94
N GLN A 47 11.99 -17.73 32.08
CA GLN A 47 10.73 -17.46 31.40
C GLN A 47 10.40 -18.70 30.59
N GLU A 48 9.43 -19.47 31.07
CA GLU A 48 9.07 -20.75 30.50
C GLU A 48 8.63 -20.48 29.05
N LYS A 49 9.42 -20.96 28.08
CA LYS A 49 9.10 -20.76 26.66
C LYS A 49 7.90 -21.64 26.35
N LEU A 50 6.71 -21.06 26.49
CA LEU A 50 5.46 -21.73 26.15
C LEU A 50 5.49 -22.13 24.67
N PRO A 51 5.05 -23.35 24.32
CA PRO A 51 4.94 -23.77 22.93
C PRO A 51 3.91 -22.90 22.21
N ILE A 52 4.27 -22.41 21.02
CA ILE A 52 3.38 -21.61 20.16
C ILE A 52 2.13 -22.42 19.87
N GLN A 53 0.97 -21.92 20.32
CA GLN A 53 -0.32 -22.52 20.02
C GLN A 53 -0.85 -22.01 18.68
N ALA A 54 -1.72 -22.76 18.01
CA ALA A 54 -2.39 -22.30 16.79
C ALA A 54 -3.16 -20.98 17.02
N THR A 55 -3.68 -20.76 18.24
CA THR A 55 -4.32 -19.51 18.64
C THR A 55 -3.38 -18.31 18.71
N ASP A 56 -2.08 -18.54 18.94
CA ASP A 56 -1.07 -17.48 18.98
C ASP A 56 -0.79 -16.91 17.59
N LEU A 57 -1.02 -17.69 16.52
CA LEU A 57 -0.92 -17.21 15.14
C LEU A 57 -1.88 -16.04 14.87
N PHE A 58 -3.07 -16.01 15.50
CA PHE A 58 -4.03 -14.91 15.39
C PHE A 58 -3.64 -13.68 16.22
N ARG A 59 -2.67 -13.81 17.13
CA ARG A 59 -2.14 -12.71 17.94
C ARG A 59 -0.95 -12.01 17.27
N ILE A 60 -0.41 -12.58 16.20
CA ILE A 60 0.70 -12.00 15.44
C ILE A 60 0.24 -10.69 14.79
N ARG A 61 0.97 -9.61 15.07
CA ARG A 61 0.84 -8.33 14.37
C ARG A 61 1.73 -8.35 13.14
N GLN A 62 1.16 -8.07 11.99
CA GLN A 62 1.88 -7.93 10.73
C GLN A 62 2.24 -6.47 10.50
N ILE A 63 3.49 -6.19 10.15
CA ILE A 63 3.97 -4.87 9.76
C ILE A 63 4.03 -4.85 8.23
N GLU A 64 3.31 -3.91 7.63
CA GLU A 64 3.22 -3.71 6.17
C GLU A 64 3.57 -2.24 5.83
N ASP A 65 3.67 -1.94 4.53
CA ASP A 65 3.83 -0.60 3.95
C ASP A 65 4.77 0.38 4.70
N VAL A 66 6.05 0.03 4.79
CA VAL A 66 7.04 0.86 5.48
C VAL A 66 7.49 2.05 4.60
N ALA A 67 7.41 3.28 5.12
CA ALA A 67 7.97 4.48 4.49
C ALA A 67 8.82 5.28 5.48
N VAL A 68 9.87 5.94 4.97
CA VAL A 68 10.82 6.70 5.78
C VAL A 68 10.60 8.19 5.53
N SER A 69 10.61 8.99 6.59
CA SER A 69 10.49 10.45 6.48
C SER A 69 11.67 11.04 5.71
N PRO A 70 11.50 12.20 5.05
CA PRO A 70 12.62 13.00 4.57
C PRO A 70 13.64 13.22 5.69
N GLY A 71 14.92 13.03 5.37
CA GLY A 71 16.01 13.13 6.36
C GLY A 71 16.16 11.95 7.34
N GLY A 72 15.29 10.93 7.27
CA GLY A 72 15.45 9.69 8.04
C GLY A 72 15.16 9.80 9.55
N ARG A 73 14.35 10.78 9.95
CA ARG A 73 14.01 11.05 11.37
C ARG A 73 12.91 10.14 11.92
N SER A 74 12.02 9.66 11.05
CA SER A 74 10.91 8.82 11.43
C SER A 74 10.64 7.75 10.36
N VAL A 75 10.04 6.64 10.79
CA VAL A 75 9.52 5.60 9.91
C VAL A 75 8.02 5.48 10.17
N VAL A 76 7.22 5.43 9.10
CA VAL A 76 5.81 5.06 9.16
C VAL A 76 5.61 3.66 8.63
N TYR A 77 4.65 2.96 9.19
CA TYR A 77 4.28 1.60 8.77
C TYR A 77 2.82 1.34 9.11
N THR A 78 2.24 0.37 8.43
CA THR A 78 0.88 -0.10 8.73
C THR A 78 0.93 -1.35 9.60
N VAL A 79 0.00 -1.47 10.54
CA VAL A 79 -0.14 -2.66 11.39
C VAL A 79 -1.46 -3.36 11.09
N LYS A 80 -1.40 -4.66 10.86
CA LYS A 80 -2.55 -5.53 10.62
C LYS A 80 -2.61 -6.68 11.63
N ARG A 81 -3.83 -7.06 12.04
CA ARG A 81 -4.08 -8.13 13.02
C ARG A 81 -5.35 -8.91 12.68
N ALA A 82 -5.38 -10.22 12.97
CA ALA A 82 -6.57 -11.06 12.89
C ALA A 82 -7.37 -11.08 14.22
N LEU A 83 -8.71 -11.15 14.16
CA LEU A 83 -9.62 -10.94 15.31
C LEU A 83 -10.67 -12.05 15.49
N GLN A 84 -10.68 -12.86 16.57
CA GLN A 84 -11.62 -14.01 16.79
C GLN A 84 -12.98 -13.62 17.46
N ARG A 85 -14.12 -14.35 17.28
CA ARG A 85 -15.54 -14.13 17.78
C ARG A 85 -15.89 -15.07 18.93
N PRO A 86 -16.81 -14.71 19.83
CA PRO A 86 -17.12 -15.52 21.01
C PRO A 86 -18.35 -16.46 20.94
N ASP A 87 -19.17 -16.50 19.88
CA ASP A 87 -20.54 -17.09 19.99
C ASP A 87 -21.03 -18.01 18.85
N SER A 88 -20.18 -18.77 18.17
CA SER A 88 -20.65 -19.77 17.21
C SER A 88 -20.68 -21.19 17.80
N ALA A 89 -21.89 -21.72 18.01
CA ALA A 89 -22.15 -23.15 18.20
C ALA A 89 -21.85 -24.00 16.94
N GLY A 90 -20.91 -23.55 16.10
CA GLY A 90 -20.54 -24.09 14.81
C GLY A 90 -19.24 -23.44 14.33
N GLY A 91 -18.10 -23.91 14.87
CA GLY A 91 -16.76 -23.49 14.44
C GLY A 91 -16.37 -22.03 14.77
N PRO A 92 -15.09 -21.66 14.62
CA PRO A 92 -14.59 -20.34 14.98
C PRO A 92 -15.07 -19.27 14.00
N THR A 93 -15.86 -18.32 14.49
CA THR A 93 -16.16 -17.04 13.82
C THR A 93 -15.31 -15.91 14.43
N TYR A 94 -15.33 -14.69 13.85
CA TYR A 94 -14.46 -13.52 14.16
C TYR A 94 -15.25 -12.27 14.72
N ARG A 95 -14.98 -11.75 15.96
CA ARG A 95 -15.36 -10.43 16.61
C ARG A 95 -14.75 -10.19 18.03
N THR A 96 -14.16 -9.01 18.21
CA THR A 96 -13.23 -8.62 19.29
C THR A 96 -13.75 -7.53 20.22
N HIS A 97 -13.32 -7.54 21.50
CA HIS A 97 -13.27 -6.37 22.39
C HIS A 97 -11.78 -6.11 22.70
N LEU A 98 -11.18 -5.05 22.14
CA LEU A 98 -11.06 -3.65 22.58
C LEU A 98 -9.83 -3.37 23.46
N TRP A 99 -8.75 -2.98 22.78
CA TRP A 99 -8.04 -1.72 23.02
C TRP A 99 -7.96 -1.04 21.65
N ARG A 100 -8.42 0.24 21.56
CA ARG A 100 -8.73 1.01 20.34
C ARG A 100 -7.86 0.67 19.12
N VAL A 101 -8.33 -0.34 18.40
CA VAL A 101 -8.35 -0.49 16.95
C VAL A 101 -9.83 -0.76 16.72
N ASP A 102 -10.46 0.01 15.85
CA ASP A 102 -11.87 -0.11 15.52
C ASP A 102 -12.29 -1.58 15.25
N ASP A 103 -13.55 -1.89 15.56
CA ASP A 103 -14.14 -3.25 15.62
C ASP A 103 -14.05 -4.08 14.31
N SER A 104 -13.38 -3.55 13.28
CA SER A 104 -13.23 -4.08 11.94
C SER A 104 -11.87 -4.73 11.66
N GLY A 105 -10.84 -4.50 12.50
CA GLY A 105 -9.48 -4.98 12.24
C GLY A 105 -8.83 -4.31 11.03
N THR A 106 -9.21 -3.07 10.73
CA THR A 106 -8.66 -2.33 9.59
C THR A 106 -7.23 -1.87 9.84
N PRO A 107 -6.37 -1.80 8.81
CA PRO A 107 -4.99 -1.34 8.98
C PRO A 107 -4.97 0.13 9.41
N GLN A 108 -4.05 0.49 10.30
CA GLN A 108 -3.83 1.89 10.72
C GLN A 108 -2.34 2.24 10.57
N VAL A 109 -2.04 3.52 10.40
CA VAL A 109 -0.67 4.03 10.26
C VAL A 109 -0.10 4.37 11.63
N PHE A 110 1.11 3.86 11.89
CA PHE A 110 1.91 4.13 13.06
C PHE A 110 3.21 4.82 12.67
N VAL A 111 3.72 5.68 13.55
CA VAL A 111 5.01 6.36 13.41
C VAL A 111 5.97 5.84 14.47
N LEU A 112 7.20 5.52 14.06
CA LEU A 112 8.32 5.18 14.93
C LEU A 112 9.45 6.20 14.75
N PRO A 113 9.82 6.95 15.81
CA PRO A 113 11.00 7.80 15.78
C PRO A 113 12.30 6.99 15.60
N THR A 114 13.20 7.42 14.71
CA THR A 114 14.47 6.70 14.49
C THR A 114 15.51 6.93 15.59
N ALA A 115 15.33 7.99 16.39
CA ALA A 115 16.13 8.24 17.59
C ALA A 115 15.81 7.26 18.75
N GLY A 116 14.80 6.40 18.59
CA GLY A 116 14.29 5.51 19.64
C GLY A 116 13.05 6.08 20.33
N GLY A 117 12.36 5.23 21.08
CA GLY A 117 11.08 5.53 21.72
C GLY A 117 9.99 4.53 21.31
N GLU A 118 8.80 4.70 21.87
CA GLU A 118 7.63 3.91 21.50
C GLU A 118 7.01 4.41 20.20
N ALA A 119 6.49 3.48 19.39
CA ALA A 119 5.70 3.84 18.23
C ALA A 119 4.34 4.38 18.67
N TYR A 120 3.83 5.38 17.95
CA TYR A 120 2.52 5.97 18.22
C TYR A 120 1.62 5.89 16.99
N GLN A 121 0.32 5.78 17.22
CA GLN A 121 -0.69 5.74 16.17
C GLN A 121 -0.91 7.15 15.62
N LEU A 122 -1.03 7.27 14.29
CA LEU A 122 -1.27 8.53 13.60
C LEU A 122 -2.66 8.61 12.97
N THR A 123 -3.29 7.46 12.69
CA THR A 123 -4.63 7.39 12.10
C THR A 123 -5.58 6.55 12.94
N ASP A 124 -6.84 6.96 13.02
CA ASP A 124 -7.95 6.18 13.57
C ASP A 124 -9.10 6.17 12.53
N ALA A 125 -8.76 5.71 11.31
CA ALA A 125 -9.67 5.77 10.18
C ALA A 125 -10.63 4.59 10.21
N LYS A 126 -11.95 4.85 10.29
CA LYS A 126 -13.03 3.85 10.31
C LYS A 126 -12.96 2.78 9.20
N HIS A 127 -12.35 3.12 8.07
CA HIS A 127 -12.23 2.27 6.89
C HIS A 127 -10.77 1.86 6.61
N GLY A 128 -9.90 2.02 7.60
CA GLY A 128 -8.46 1.77 7.52
C GLY A 128 -7.67 2.83 6.76
N ALA A 129 -6.36 2.79 6.97
CA ALA A 129 -5.34 3.58 6.31
C ALA A 129 -4.20 2.66 5.85
N ALA A 130 -3.86 2.72 4.56
CA ALA A 130 -2.86 1.88 3.92
C ALA A 130 -1.95 2.70 2.98
N ALA A 131 -0.84 2.11 2.54
CA ALA A 131 0.11 2.74 1.61
C ALA A 131 0.56 4.17 2.01
N PRO A 132 1.04 4.39 3.25
CA PRO A 132 1.51 5.69 3.71
C PRO A 132 2.69 6.22 2.87
N ALA A 133 2.69 7.52 2.59
CA ALA A 133 3.81 8.20 1.94
C ALA A 133 3.97 9.63 2.47
N PHE A 134 5.16 9.94 2.99
CA PHE A 134 5.49 11.31 3.42
C PHE A 134 5.58 12.27 2.24
N SER A 135 5.14 13.51 2.46
CA SER A 135 5.44 14.61 1.57
C SER A 135 6.95 14.87 1.49
N PRO A 136 7.46 15.57 0.47
CA PRO A 136 8.90 15.81 0.31
C PRO A 136 9.51 16.58 1.49
N GLY A 137 8.75 17.45 2.15
CA GLY A 137 9.15 18.15 3.38
C GLY A 137 8.94 17.34 4.66
N GLY A 138 8.10 16.30 4.63
CA GLY A 138 7.80 15.43 5.78
C GLY A 138 6.71 15.98 6.71
N GLU A 139 6.11 17.12 6.34
CA GLU A 139 5.08 17.83 7.11
C GLU A 139 3.69 17.23 6.90
N GLN A 140 3.50 16.44 5.84
CA GLN A 140 2.23 15.79 5.52
C GLN A 140 2.43 14.31 5.23
N LEU A 141 1.40 13.53 5.50
CA LEU A 141 1.33 12.11 5.18
C LEU A 141 0.14 11.83 4.28
N LEU A 142 0.41 11.22 3.12
CA LEU A 142 -0.59 10.63 2.23
C LEU A 142 -0.89 9.21 2.68
N PHE A 143 -2.16 8.79 2.63
CA PHE A 143 -2.55 7.39 2.78
C PHE A 143 -3.80 7.08 1.93
N ALA A 144 -4.06 5.80 1.71
CA ALA A 144 -5.25 5.30 1.02
C ALA A 144 -6.26 4.68 2.00
N SER A 145 -7.55 4.90 1.75
CA SER A 145 -8.65 4.25 2.48
C SER A 145 -9.72 3.75 1.50
N ARG A 146 -10.40 2.65 1.83
CA ARG A 146 -11.45 2.05 0.99
C ARG A 146 -12.82 2.37 1.58
N LEU A 147 -13.48 3.37 0.99
CA LEU A 147 -14.78 3.86 1.47
C LEU A 147 -15.92 3.05 0.84
N PRO A 148 -16.84 2.48 1.64
CA PRO A 148 -18.10 1.96 1.13
C PRO A 148 -18.88 3.04 0.36
N GLU A 149 -19.59 2.66 -0.70
CA GLU A 149 -20.38 3.61 -1.51
C GLU A 149 -21.32 4.47 -0.64
N GLU A 150 -22.02 3.85 0.30
CA GLU A 150 -22.95 4.55 1.20
C GLU A 150 -22.25 5.59 2.09
N ALA A 151 -21.02 5.29 2.56
CA ALA A 151 -20.23 6.26 3.31
C ALA A 151 -19.80 7.44 2.42
N LEU A 152 -19.49 7.16 1.15
CA LEU A 152 -19.14 8.19 0.17
C LEU A 152 -20.35 9.09 -0.13
N ARG A 153 -21.53 8.51 -0.37
CA ARG A 153 -22.80 9.24 -0.60
C ARG A 153 -23.14 10.16 0.58
N LYS A 154 -23.03 9.66 1.82
CA LYS A 154 -23.25 10.45 3.03
C LYS A 154 -22.25 11.60 3.16
N ALA A 155 -21.00 11.37 2.79
CA ALA A 155 -19.95 12.37 2.89
C ALA A 155 -20.03 13.47 1.80
N THR A 156 -20.58 13.16 0.62
CA THR A 156 -20.63 14.11 -0.51
C THR A 156 -22.02 14.68 -0.79
N GLY A 157 -23.08 13.99 -0.38
CA GLY A 157 -24.45 14.26 -0.85
C GLY A 157 -24.69 13.85 -2.31
N GLU A 158 -23.71 13.22 -2.97
CA GLU A 158 -23.82 12.77 -4.36
C GLU A 158 -24.27 11.32 -4.44
N ALA A 159 -24.76 10.91 -5.62
CA ALA A 159 -25.08 9.53 -5.94
C ALA A 159 -24.43 9.13 -7.27
N PRO A 160 -24.15 7.82 -7.49
CA PRO A 160 -23.85 7.28 -8.79
C PRO A 160 -24.83 7.75 -9.88
N GLN A 161 -24.30 8.11 -11.05
CA GLN A 161 -25.11 8.56 -12.19
C GLN A 161 -25.35 7.44 -13.24
N TRP A 162 -24.60 6.33 -13.18
CA TRP A 162 -24.77 5.21 -14.10
C TRP A 162 -26.02 4.41 -13.76
N ALA A 163 -26.57 3.72 -14.76
CA ALA A 163 -27.75 2.90 -14.60
C ALA A 163 -27.51 1.74 -13.62
N SER A 164 -28.57 1.32 -12.92
CA SER A 164 -28.49 0.11 -12.12
C SER A 164 -28.19 -1.08 -13.02
N GLU A 165 -27.29 -1.97 -12.58
CA GLU A 165 -27.07 -3.26 -13.25
C GLU A 165 -28.26 -4.21 -13.09
N ARG A 166 -29.26 -3.84 -12.27
CA ARG A 166 -30.57 -4.49 -12.26
C ARG A 166 -31.34 -4.09 -13.53
N PRO A 167 -31.68 -5.02 -14.43
CA PRO A 167 -32.42 -4.68 -15.65
C PRO A 167 -33.73 -3.95 -15.35
N GLY A 168 -33.97 -2.82 -16.03
CA GLY A 168 -35.20 -2.03 -15.92
C GLY A 168 -35.37 -1.23 -14.62
N ARG A 169 -34.28 -0.95 -13.90
CA ARG A 169 -34.29 -0.28 -12.59
C ARG A 169 -33.35 0.93 -12.59
N TYR A 170 -33.66 1.95 -11.78
CA TYR A 170 -32.90 3.21 -11.69
C TYR A 170 -32.53 3.54 -10.24
N PRO A 171 -31.43 4.27 -9.98
CA PRO A 171 -31.10 4.73 -8.64
C PRO A 171 -32.27 5.49 -7.99
N GLY A 172 -32.73 5.04 -6.82
CA GLY A 172 -33.83 5.67 -6.06
C GLY A 172 -35.23 5.14 -6.37
N ASP A 173 -35.40 4.13 -7.22
CA ASP A 173 -36.71 3.61 -7.65
C ASP A 173 -37.54 2.87 -6.59
N THR A 174 -37.06 2.76 -5.35
CA THR A 174 -37.74 2.10 -4.21
C THR A 174 -38.03 3.04 -3.05
N ALA A 175 -37.72 4.34 -3.19
CA ALA A 175 -37.79 5.30 -2.09
C ALA A 175 -39.21 5.67 -1.63
N SER A 176 -40.26 5.24 -2.35
CA SER A 176 -41.63 5.71 -2.15
C SER A 176 -42.59 4.71 -1.50
N ALA A 177 -42.17 3.47 -1.23
CA ALA A 177 -43.05 2.42 -0.70
C ALA A 177 -42.62 1.93 0.68
N THR A 178 -43.59 1.59 1.52
CA THR A 178 -43.33 0.97 2.83
C THR A 178 -42.92 -0.49 2.60
N PRO A 179 -41.81 -0.98 3.15
CA PRO A 179 -41.37 -2.36 2.98
C PRO A 179 -42.37 -3.40 3.50
N ASP A 180 -42.97 -4.20 2.61
CA ASP A 180 -43.89 -5.32 2.94
C ASP A 180 -43.64 -6.51 2.00
N PRO A 181 -43.26 -7.72 2.51
CA PRO A 181 -43.01 -8.88 1.65
C PRO A 181 -44.27 -9.46 1.01
N ASP A 182 -45.44 -9.18 1.56
CA ASP A 182 -46.74 -9.69 1.12
C ASP A 182 -47.62 -8.58 0.52
N GLY A 183 -47.05 -7.37 0.40
CA GLY A 183 -47.72 -6.18 -0.12
C GLY A 183 -47.77 -6.09 -1.65
N SER A 184 -48.04 -4.89 -2.13
CA SER A 184 -47.96 -4.56 -3.56
C SER A 184 -46.55 -4.75 -4.11
N LEU A 185 -46.42 -4.84 -5.44
CA LEU A 185 -45.14 -5.01 -6.11
C LEU A 185 -44.10 -3.95 -5.67
N ASP A 186 -44.51 -2.71 -5.40
CA ASP A 186 -43.62 -1.64 -4.95
C ASP A 186 -43.19 -1.80 -3.50
N GLU A 187 -44.06 -2.29 -2.63
CA GLU A 187 -43.77 -2.62 -1.22
C GLU A 187 -42.86 -3.85 -1.11
N VAL A 188 -43.08 -4.87 -1.96
CA VAL A 188 -42.19 -6.04 -2.08
C VAL A 188 -40.82 -5.62 -2.61
N ARG A 189 -40.77 -4.69 -3.58
CA ARG A 189 -39.50 -4.14 -4.08
C ARG A 189 -38.77 -3.34 -3.01
N ALA A 190 -39.48 -2.55 -2.21
CA ALA A 190 -38.90 -1.83 -1.07
C ALA A 190 -38.40 -2.81 0.00
N TYR A 191 -39.16 -3.88 0.28
CA TYR A 191 -38.76 -4.99 1.15
C TYR A 191 -37.48 -5.69 0.70
N LEU A 192 -37.37 -6.03 -0.60
CA LEU A 192 -36.18 -6.65 -1.18
C LEU A 192 -34.99 -5.69 -1.33
N ALA A 193 -35.24 -4.37 -1.27
CA ALA A 193 -34.20 -3.35 -1.26
C ALA A 193 -33.59 -3.13 0.12
N GLU A 194 -34.30 -3.48 1.20
CA GLU A 194 -33.72 -3.51 2.54
C GLU A 194 -32.66 -4.61 2.64
N GLU A 195 -31.39 -4.23 2.78
CA GLU A 195 -30.33 -5.18 3.14
C GLU A 195 -30.56 -5.68 4.58
N ARG A 196 -31.26 -6.82 4.70
CA ARG A 196 -31.51 -7.48 5.99
C ARG A 196 -30.38 -8.46 6.30
N SER A 197 -29.76 -8.29 7.47
CA SER A 197 -28.72 -9.20 7.94
C SER A 197 -29.25 -10.62 8.05
N GLY A 198 -28.59 -11.59 7.40
CA GLY A 198 -28.97 -13.01 7.41
C GLY A 198 -29.98 -13.44 6.34
N ALA A 199 -30.52 -12.52 5.53
CA ALA A 199 -31.38 -12.85 4.39
C ALA A 199 -30.56 -13.07 3.10
N PRO A 200 -31.08 -13.84 2.11
CA PRO A 200 -30.49 -13.92 0.79
C PRO A 200 -30.39 -12.53 0.14
N SER A 201 -29.19 -12.12 -0.26
CA SER A 201 -28.95 -10.82 -0.90
C SER A 201 -28.90 -10.95 -2.42
N VAL A 202 -29.59 -10.07 -3.15
CA VAL A 202 -29.49 -9.99 -4.61
C VAL A 202 -28.25 -9.17 -5.00
N ILE A 203 -27.26 -9.85 -5.59
CA ILE A 203 -26.01 -9.25 -6.06
C ILE A 203 -26.15 -8.81 -7.51
N ASN A 204 -25.86 -7.55 -7.80
CA ASN A 204 -25.90 -7.00 -9.17
C ASN A 204 -24.58 -6.31 -9.54
N ARG A 205 -23.54 -6.50 -8.72
CA ARG A 205 -22.19 -6.04 -9.01
C ARG A 205 -21.54 -7.01 -10.00
N LEU A 206 -20.81 -6.50 -10.99
CA LEU A 206 -20.09 -7.35 -11.95
C LEU A 206 -18.85 -7.96 -11.27
N ASP A 207 -18.14 -7.15 -10.49
CA ASP A 207 -16.95 -7.56 -9.72
C ASP A 207 -17.33 -8.07 -8.32
N PHE A 208 -18.21 -9.07 -8.23
CA PHE A 208 -18.70 -9.58 -6.95
C PHE A 208 -17.87 -10.73 -6.35
N GLN A 209 -16.95 -11.33 -7.11
CA GLN A 209 -16.12 -12.43 -6.63
C GLN A 209 -14.85 -11.91 -5.98
N GLY A 210 -14.69 -12.17 -4.68
CA GLY A 210 -13.45 -11.97 -3.94
C GLY A 210 -12.70 -13.28 -3.74
N GLU A 211 -11.47 -13.18 -3.24
CA GLU A 211 -10.55 -14.32 -3.08
C GLU A 211 -11.02 -15.34 -2.02
N ARG A 212 -11.73 -14.88 -0.99
CA ARG A 212 -12.22 -15.70 0.14
C ARG A 212 -13.74 -15.77 0.25
N GLY A 213 -14.47 -15.16 -0.69
CA GLY A 213 -15.92 -15.04 -0.63
C GLY A 213 -16.46 -13.99 -1.59
N LEU A 214 -17.74 -13.67 -1.45
CA LEU A 214 -18.39 -12.66 -2.28
C LEU A 214 -18.17 -11.26 -1.70
N GLU A 215 -18.04 -10.26 -2.57
CA GLU A 215 -17.94 -8.84 -2.25
C GLU A 215 -19.11 -8.07 -2.88
N PRO A 216 -20.34 -8.24 -2.35
CA PRO A 216 -21.53 -7.63 -2.94
C PRO A 216 -21.55 -6.10 -2.77
N THR A 217 -20.96 -5.60 -1.68
CA THR A 217 -20.93 -4.17 -1.36
C THR A 217 -19.85 -3.45 -2.15
N ARG A 218 -20.25 -2.39 -2.86
CA ARG A 218 -19.31 -1.55 -3.60
C ARG A 218 -18.51 -0.66 -2.66
N SER A 219 -17.21 -0.55 -2.92
CA SER A 219 -16.31 0.36 -2.22
C SER A 219 -15.25 0.94 -3.14
N TYR A 220 -14.77 2.12 -2.77
CA TYR A 220 -13.85 2.92 -3.59
C TYR A 220 -12.61 3.27 -2.80
N ARG A 221 -11.44 3.00 -3.38
CA ARG A 221 -10.17 3.46 -2.83
C ARG A 221 -10.02 4.96 -3.08
N HIS A 222 -9.93 5.75 -2.02
CA HIS A 222 -9.63 7.18 -2.04
C HIS A 222 -8.29 7.47 -1.35
N LEU A 223 -7.71 8.63 -1.68
CA LEU A 223 -6.51 9.12 -1.02
C LEU A 223 -6.84 10.27 -0.07
N PHE A 224 -6.09 10.32 1.03
CA PHE A 224 -6.23 11.26 2.12
C PHE A 224 -4.87 11.82 2.49
N VAL A 225 -4.84 13.06 2.94
CA VAL A 225 -3.67 13.70 3.54
C VAL A 225 -3.98 14.12 4.96
N LEU A 226 -2.99 14.02 5.83
CA LEU A 226 -3.03 14.60 7.17
C LEU A 226 -1.71 15.30 7.45
N ASP A 227 -1.74 16.27 8.36
CA ASP A 227 -0.54 16.97 8.80
C ASP A 227 0.19 16.14 9.86
N VAL A 228 1.50 16.00 9.67
CA VAL A 228 2.41 15.36 10.63
C VAL A 228 3.10 16.47 11.40
N THR A 229 2.65 16.71 12.63
CA THR A 229 3.31 17.69 13.48
C THR A 229 4.72 17.21 13.82
N ALA A 230 5.71 18.11 13.76
CA ALA A 230 7.09 17.80 14.12
C ALA A 230 7.30 17.47 15.62
N ARG A 231 6.23 17.54 16.43
CA ARG A 231 6.25 17.46 17.89
C ARG A 231 5.69 16.13 18.39
N GLY A 232 6.49 15.07 18.28
CA GLY A 232 6.25 13.82 19.00
C GLY A 232 4.88 13.17 18.75
N ALA A 233 4.50 12.25 19.63
CA ALA A 233 3.18 11.63 19.56
C ALA A 233 2.08 12.68 19.85
N PRO A 234 1.00 12.73 19.05
CA PRO A 234 -0.17 13.54 19.40
C PRO A 234 -0.74 13.10 20.76
N PRO A 235 -1.35 14.02 21.54
CA PRO A 235 -2.02 13.67 22.78
C PRO A 235 -3.06 12.57 22.56
N PRO A 236 -3.29 11.67 23.55
CA PRO A 236 -4.33 10.66 23.43
C PRO A 236 -5.70 11.29 23.15
N GLY A 237 -6.33 10.89 22.05
CA GLY A 237 -7.63 11.41 21.62
C GLY A 237 -7.57 12.65 20.70
N ASP A 238 -6.40 13.20 20.45
CA ASP A 238 -6.18 14.38 19.59
C ASP A 238 -5.38 14.00 18.34
N LEU A 239 -5.90 13.04 17.57
CA LEU A 239 -5.28 12.62 16.31
C LEU A 239 -5.53 13.67 15.22
N PRO A 240 -4.58 13.88 14.30
CA PRO A 240 -4.76 14.83 13.21
C PRO A 240 -5.93 14.42 12.32
N GLU A 241 -6.75 15.40 11.93
CA GLU A 241 -7.83 15.17 10.99
C GLU A 241 -7.28 14.89 9.59
N ALA A 242 -7.88 13.92 8.89
CA ALA A 242 -7.49 13.54 7.55
C ALA A 242 -8.41 14.16 6.50
N THR A 243 -7.82 14.90 5.56
CA THR A 243 -8.52 15.53 4.43
C THR A 243 -8.50 14.59 3.23
N ARG A 244 -9.68 14.23 2.71
CA ARG A 244 -9.79 13.48 1.45
C ARG A 244 -9.43 14.38 0.27
N ILE A 245 -8.51 13.92 -0.60
CA ILE A 245 -8.04 14.71 -1.76
C ILE A 245 -8.61 14.25 -3.10
N THR A 246 -9.20 13.05 -3.17
CA THR A 246 -9.82 12.52 -4.39
C THR A 246 -11.34 12.47 -4.30
N SER A 247 -12.01 12.63 -5.45
CA SER A 247 -13.47 12.78 -5.55
C SER A 247 -14.14 11.85 -6.57
N GLY A 248 -15.43 11.60 -6.37
CA GLY A 248 -16.27 10.77 -7.24
C GLY A 248 -16.21 9.27 -6.94
N PHE A 249 -17.14 8.54 -7.52
CA PHE A 249 -17.35 7.11 -7.26
C PHE A 249 -16.43 6.21 -8.11
N ARG A 250 -15.12 6.33 -7.90
CA ARG A 250 -14.09 5.60 -8.67
C ARG A 250 -12.91 5.21 -7.80
N ASN A 251 -12.20 4.17 -8.22
CA ASN A 251 -11.00 3.71 -7.52
C ASN A 251 -9.77 4.52 -7.94
N PHE A 252 -9.06 5.08 -6.95
CA PHE A 252 -7.80 5.78 -7.10
C PHE A 252 -6.63 4.89 -6.66
N GLY A 253 -5.52 4.93 -7.38
CA GLY A 253 -4.29 4.21 -7.05
C GLY A 253 -3.04 5.09 -7.23
N GLY A 254 -1.88 4.57 -6.87
CA GLY A 254 -0.64 5.34 -6.86
C GLY A 254 -0.59 6.28 -5.66
N GLY A 255 -0.19 7.53 -5.88
CA GLY A 255 0.07 8.48 -4.81
C GLY A 255 1.52 8.95 -4.81
N SER A 256 1.93 9.66 -5.87
CA SER A 256 3.26 10.28 -5.92
C SER A 256 3.15 11.76 -5.63
N TRP A 257 3.75 12.19 -4.52
CA TRP A 257 3.95 13.59 -4.22
C TRP A 257 4.70 14.31 -5.34
N HIS A 258 4.19 15.47 -5.73
CA HIS A 258 4.97 16.45 -6.47
C HIS A 258 6.03 17.07 -5.53
N PRO A 259 7.22 17.43 -6.02
CA PRO A 259 8.29 17.96 -5.15
C PRO A 259 7.97 19.25 -4.40
N ASP A 260 6.94 19.99 -4.80
CA ASP A 260 6.47 21.17 -4.06
C ASP A 260 5.68 20.82 -2.79
N GLY A 261 5.26 19.57 -2.62
CA GLY A 261 4.45 19.13 -1.48
C GLY A 261 2.97 19.53 -1.51
N ASN A 262 2.46 20.14 -2.59
CA ASN A 262 1.09 20.65 -2.65
C ASN A 262 0.17 19.82 -3.55
N GLN A 263 0.73 18.87 -4.29
CA GLN A 263 0.00 18.03 -5.25
C GLN A 263 0.45 16.58 -5.22
N VAL A 264 -0.46 15.69 -5.58
CA VAL A 264 -0.22 14.25 -5.68
C VAL A 264 -0.70 13.74 -7.05
N ALA A 265 0.17 13.03 -7.77
CA ALA A 265 -0.20 12.30 -8.96
C ALA A 265 -0.83 10.95 -8.59
N VAL A 266 -2.00 10.69 -9.16
CA VAL A 266 -2.83 9.50 -8.89
C VAL A 266 -3.26 8.85 -10.20
N SER A 267 -3.58 7.56 -10.17
CA SER A 267 -4.19 6.82 -11.28
C SER A 267 -5.66 6.56 -10.96
N ALA A 268 -6.55 6.78 -11.93
CA ALA A 268 -7.97 6.51 -11.78
C ALA A 268 -8.63 6.22 -13.13
N ALA A 269 -9.81 5.62 -13.12
CA ALA A 269 -10.63 5.51 -14.32
C ALA A 269 -10.99 6.90 -14.88
N PRO A 270 -11.20 7.07 -16.20
CA PRO A 270 -11.75 8.30 -16.79
C PRO A 270 -13.08 8.70 -16.15
N VAL A 271 -13.46 9.98 -16.28
CA VAL A 271 -14.79 10.44 -15.84
C VAL A 271 -15.78 9.92 -16.86
N ALA A 272 -16.57 8.92 -16.48
CA ALA A 272 -17.63 8.32 -17.28
C ALA A 272 -18.87 8.20 -16.37
N PRO A 273 -19.69 9.27 -16.27
CA PRO A 273 -20.79 9.33 -15.30
C PRO A 273 -21.89 8.30 -15.58
N ASP A 274 -22.06 7.91 -16.84
CA ASP A 274 -23.06 7.00 -17.37
C ASP A 274 -22.59 5.53 -17.42
N GLU A 275 -21.31 5.27 -17.15
CA GLU A 275 -20.73 3.92 -17.20
C GLU A 275 -20.44 3.37 -15.81
N ASN A 276 -20.80 2.10 -15.58
CA ASN A 276 -20.48 1.43 -14.33
C ASN A 276 -18.97 1.27 -14.17
N PRO A 277 -18.37 1.66 -13.04
CA PRO A 277 -16.92 1.57 -12.83
C PRO A 277 -16.33 0.15 -12.89
N ASP A 278 -17.13 -0.92 -12.76
CA ASP A 278 -16.66 -2.30 -12.98
C ASP A 278 -16.42 -2.61 -14.47
N ARG A 279 -17.04 -1.85 -15.38
CA ARG A 279 -16.87 -2.01 -16.84
C ARG A 279 -15.66 -1.23 -17.37
N VAL A 280 -15.21 -0.23 -16.61
CA VAL A 280 -14.14 0.68 -17.02
C VAL A 280 -12.77 0.11 -16.65
N ARG A 281 -12.08 -0.44 -17.66
CA ARG A 281 -10.69 -0.92 -17.51
C ARG A 281 -9.64 0.16 -17.76
N ASP A 282 -10.00 1.23 -18.47
CA ASP A 282 -9.12 2.35 -18.76
C ASP A 282 -8.67 3.06 -17.49
N ARG A 283 -7.42 3.52 -17.51
CA ARG A 283 -6.84 4.30 -16.40
C ARG A 283 -6.05 5.47 -16.96
N ASP A 284 -6.34 6.65 -16.42
CA ASP A 284 -5.62 7.89 -16.69
C ASP A 284 -4.87 8.33 -15.44
N LEU A 285 -3.91 9.25 -15.62
CA LEU A 285 -3.25 9.93 -14.51
C LEU A 285 -3.91 11.28 -14.24
N TYR A 286 -4.02 11.63 -12.97
CA TYR A 286 -4.62 12.87 -12.48
C TYR A 286 -3.71 13.54 -11.46
N LEU A 287 -3.87 14.85 -11.28
CA LEU A 287 -3.29 15.62 -10.16
C LEU A 287 -4.38 15.97 -9.17
N ALA A 288 -4.19 15.58 -7.91
CA ALA A 288 -5.02 16.00 -6.78
C ALA A 288 -4.25 17.01 -5.92
N GLY A 289 -4.90 18.11 -5.55
CA GLY A 289 -4.35 19.07 -4.58
C GLY A 289 -4.52 18.58 -3.14
N THR A 290 -3.74 19.12 -2.21
CA THR A 290 -3.83 18.74 -0.79
C THR A 290 -4.95 19.44 -0.02
N GLY A 291 -5.50 20.54 -0.56
CA GLY A 291 -6.47 21.39 0.13
C GLY A 291 -7.92 20.87 0.15
N GLY A 292 -8.21 19.71 -0.45
CA GLY A 292 -9.55 19.16 -0.46
C GLY A 292 -9.82 18.22 -1.65
N PRO A 293 -11.04 17.67 -1.74
CA PRO A 293 -11.39 16.69 -2.76
C PRO A 293 -11.47 17.35 -4.14
N GLY A 294 -10.70 16.83 -5.09
CA GLY A 294 -10.75 17.29 -6.47
C GLY A 294 -9.47 16.96 -7.22
N GLN A 295 -9.60 16.58 -8.48
CA GLN A 295 -8.47 16.20 -9.30
C GLN A 295 -8.65 16.59 -10.77
N THR A 296 -7.57 17.03 -11.40
CA THR A 296 -7.53 17.38 -12.83
C THR A 296 -6.78 16.32 -13.62
N ARG A 297 -7.21 16.04 -14.84
CA ARG A 297 -6.56 15.03 -15.68
C ARG A 297 -5.18 15.52 -16.08
N LEU A 298 -4.15 14.73 -15.77
CA LEU A 298 -2.76 14.99 -16.13
C LEU A 298 -2.39 14.38 -17.47
N LEU A 299 -2.73 13.11 -17.65
CA LEU A 299 -2.33 12.33 -18.80
C LEU A 299 -3.36 11.24 -19.10
N SER A 300 -3.77 11.17 -20.34
CA SER A 300 -4.41 10.00 -20.94
C SER A 300 -3.57 9.49 -22.10
N MET A 301 -3.64 8.18 -22.37
CA MET A 301 -2.91 7.55 -23.46
C MET A 301 -3.81 6.54 -24.16
N ASN A 302 -4.12 6.78 -25.43
CA ASN A 302 -5.06 5.97 -26.18
C ASN A 302 -4.66 4.48 -26.18
N GLY A 303 -5.62 3.60 -25.90
CA GLY A 303 -5.42 2.15 -25.86
C GLY A 303 -4.57 1.62 -24.70
N HIS A 304 -4.26 2.44 -23.68
CA HIS A 304 -3.44 2.04 -22.54
C HIS A 304 -4.09 2.43 -21.21
N ALA A 305 -4.00 1.55 -20.21
CA ALA A 305 -4.27 1.86 -18.83
C ALA A 305 -2.98 2.30 -18.12
N LEU A 306 -3.01 3.48 -17.52
CA LEU A 306 -1.88 4.12 -16.85
C LEU A 306 -1.94 3.92 -15.33
N SER A 307 -0.83 3.56 -14.71
CA SER A 307 -0.74 3.30 -13.26
C SER A 307 0.63 3.69 -12.69
N ALA A 308 0.78 3.57 -11.37
CA ALA A 308 2.02 3.81 -10.63
C ALA A 308 2.79 5.09 -11.04
N PRO A 309 2.12 6.28 -11.06
CA PRO A 309 2.80 7.52 -11.39
C PRO A 309 3.91 7.82 -10.39
N ARG A 310 5.03 8.36 -10.87
CA ARG A 310 6.18 8.82 -10.08
C ARG A 310 6.75 10.11 -10.64
N PHE A 311 6.66 11.17 -9.87
CA PHE A 311 7.32 12.43 -10.20
C PHE A 311 8.83 12.29 -10.15
N SER A 312 9.50 12.92 -11.12
CA SER A 312 10.94 13.17 -11.02
C SER A 312 11.23 14.12 -9.85
N PRO A 313 12.45 14.10 -9.27
CA PRO A 313 12.85 15.01 -8.19
C PRO A 313 12.65 16.51 -8.50
N SER A 314 12.64 16.90 -9.78
CA SER A 314 12.38 18.28 -10.20
C SER A 314 10.91 18.60 -10.51
N GLY A 315 10.01 17.61 -10.48
CA GLY A 315 8.57 17.78 -10.77
C GLY A 315 8.22 17.91 -12.26
N ALA A 316 9.21 18.20 -13.11
CA ALA A 316 9.01 18.45 -14.55
C ALA A 316 8.59 17.20 -15.37
N ARG A 317 8.63 16.01 -14.77
CA ARG A 317 8.37 14.73 -15.44
C ARG A 317 7.65 13.76 -14.53
N VAL A 318 6.87 12.88 -15.14
CA VAL A 318 6.23 11.73 -14.51
C VAL A 318 6.64 10.47 -15.26
N ALA A 319 7.22 9.51 -14.54
CA ALA A 319 7.32 8.13 -15.01
C ALA A 319 6.08 7.36 -14.55
N PHE A 320 5.63 6.40 -15.33
CA PHE A 320 4.41 5.64 -15.03
C PHE A 320 4.50 4.24 -15.63
N SER A 321 3.64 3.34 -15.15
CA SER A 321 3.40 2.06 -15.78
C SER A 321 2.23 2.18 -16.77
N ALA A 322 2.33 1.51 -17.91
CA ALA A 322 1.30 1.46 -18.93
C ALA A 322 1.04 0.01 -19.34
N THR A 323 -0.22 -0.34 -19.55
CA THR A 323 -0.63 -1.66 -19.99
C THR A 323 -1.63 -1.52 -21.13
N ALA A 324 -1.32 -2.09 -22.29
CA ALA A 324 -2.20 -2.05 -23.46
C ALA A 324 -3.56 -2.70 -23.16
N GLN A 325 -4.65 -2.12 -23.68
CA GLN A 325 -6.02 -2.58 -23.45
C GLN A 325 -6.59 -3.44 -24.59
N ALA A 326 -5.83 -3.61 -25.66
CA ALA A 326 -6.25 -4.41 -26.82
C ALA A 326 -6.38 -5.92 -26.48
N ASP A 327 -5.59 -6.42 -25.53
CA ASP A 327 -5.67 -7.80 -25.04
C ASP A 327 -6.42 -7.83 -23.69
N SER A 328 -7.45 -8.67 -23.61
CA SER A 328 -8.27 -8.83 -22.40
C SER A 328 -7.75 -9.91 -21.45
N GLY A 329 -6.83 -10.77 -21.89
CA GLY A 329 -6.25 -11.83 -21.06
C GLY A 329 -5.01 -11.33 -20.32
N TYR A 330 -3.98 -10.94 -21.08
CA TYR A 330 -2.74 -10.42 -20.50
C TYR A 330 -2.11 -9.40 -21.43
N ALA A 331 -1.71 -8.28 -20.85
CA ALA A 331 -0.90 -7.30 -21.54
C ALA A 331 0.35 -7.00 -20.73
N GLN A 332 1.48 -6.94 -21.42
CA GLN A 332 2.77 -6.66 -20.81
C GLN A 332 2.78 -5.23 -20.22
N GLY A 333 3.33 -5.10 -19.02
CA GLY A 333 3.59 -3.80 -18.41
C GLY A 333 4.78 -3.11 -19.10
N GLU A 334 4.60 -1.83 -19.39
CA GLU A 334 5.62 -0.95 -19.96
C GLU A 334 5.87 0.25 -19.05
N ILE A 335 7.09 0.78 -19.09
CA ILE A 335 7.42 2.04 -18.41
C ILE A 335 7.25 3.19 -19.39
N GLY A 336 6.35 4.12 -19.08
CA GLY A 336 6.14 5.36 -19.79
C GLY A 336 6.83 6.56 -19.12
N LEU A 337 7.03 7.60 -19.92
CA LEU A 337 7.58 8.89 -19.50
C LEU A 337 6.78 10.04 -20.12
N TYR A 338 6.37 10.98 -19.27
CA TYR A 338 5.65 12.18 -19.65
C TYR A 338 6.31 13.44 -19.07
N ARG A 339 6.23 14.55 -19.80
CA ARG A 339 6.68 15.88 -19.36
C ARG A 339 5.44 16.70 -19.01
N THR A 340 5.36 17.17 -17.77
CA THR A 340 4.12 17.73 -17.20
C THR A 340 3.60 19.00 -17.88
N ASN A 341 4.47 19.72 -18.60
CA ASN A 341 4.12 20.93 -19.33
C ASN A 341 4.01 20.72 -20.85
N ARG A 342 3.78 19.48 -21.29
CA ARG A 342 3.67 19.12 -22.71
C ARG A 342 2.33 18.47 -23.02
N PRO A 343 1.85 18.53 -24.28
CA PRO A 343 0.66 17.79 -24.68
C PRO A 343 0.79 16.29 -24.38
N ALA A 344 -0.33 15.65 -24.03
CA ALA A 344 -0.38 14.21 -23.75
C ALA A 344 0.22 13.34 -24.87
N ALA A 345 0.07 13.77 -26.13
CA ALA A 345 0.64 13.10 -27.31
C ALA A 345 2.18 13.02 -27.32
N GLU A 346 2.88 13.83 -26.52
CA GLU A 346 4.34 13.72 -26.36
C GLU A 346 4.77 12.67 -25.32
N ALA A 347 3.82 12.02 -24.62
CA ALA A 347 4.14 10.90 -23.75
C ALA A 347 4.70 9.72 -24.57
N ARG A 348 5.68 9.02 -24.02
CA ARG A 348 6.35 7.91 -24.72
C ARG A 348 6.60 6.71 -23.82
N LEU A 349 6.56 5.53 -24.41
CA LEU A 349 6.95 4.27 -23.77
C LEU A 349 8.46 4.10 -23.91
N LEU A 350 9.15 3.91 -22.79
CA LEU A 350 10.60 3.72 -22.71
C LEU A 350 11.00 2.26 -22.95
N THR A 351 10.13 1.33 -22.61
CA THR A 351 10.37 -0.12 -22.72
C THR A 351 9.60 -0.75 -23.87
N LYS A 352 9.27 0.05 -24.90
CA LYS A 352 8.63 -0.47 -26.11
C LYS A 352 9.53 -1.48 -26.80
N GLY A 353 9.03 -2.70 -26.98
CA GLY A 353 9.80 -3.81 -27.56
C GLY A 353 10.74 -4.51 -26.57
N PHE A 354 10.73 -4.12 -25.29
CA PHE A 354 11.28 -4.99 -24.25
C PHE A 354 10.39 -6.22 -24.13
N ASP A 355 10.97 -7.39 -23.90
CA ASP A 355 10.28 -8.69 -23.93
C ASP A 355 9.78 -9.16 -22.55
N ARG A 356 9.90 -8.30 -21.53
CA ARG A 356 9.47 -8.57 -20.16
C ARG A 356 8.55 -7.48 -19.62
N SER A 357 7.64 -7.88 -18.74
CA SER A 357 6.71 -6.98 -18.06
C SER A 357 7.44 -6.09 -17.07
N ALA A 358 7.69 -4.84 -17.46
CA ALA A 358 8.38 -3.85 -16.65
C ALA A 358 7.37 -3.04 -15.83
N GLY A 359 7.65 -2.87 -14.55
CA GLY A 359 6.78 -2.14 -13.64
C GLY A 359 7.55 -1.40 -12.55
N SER A 360 6.78 -0.73 -11.68
CA SER A 360 7.29 -0.07 -10.48
C SER A 360 8.45 0.90 -10.75
N PRO A 361 8.30 1.88 -11.67
CA PRO A 361 9.36 2.82 -11.97
C PRO A 361 9.76 3.60 -10.72
N GLN A 362 11.05 3.88 -10.55
CA GLN A 362 11.60 4.68 -9.45
C GLN A 362 12.69 5.61 -9.98
N TRP A 363 12.61 6.90 -9.64
CA TRP A 363 13.63 7.85 -10.03
C TRP A 363 14.87 7.73 -9.15
N ALA A 364 16.04 7.77 -9.76
CA ALA A 364 17.26 8.11 -9.03
C ALA A 364 17.20 9.58 -8.57
N SER A 365 17.91 9.90 -7.49
CA SER A 365 18.02 11.26 -6.95
C SER A 365 18.54 12.29 -7.96
N ASN A 366 19.27 11.84 -8.98
CA ASN A 366 19.75 12.70 -10.06
C ASN A 366 18.64 13.18 -11.03
N GLY A 367 17.45 12.57 -11.04
CA GLY A 367 16.34 12.92 -11.93
C GLY A 367 16.54 12.58 -13.42
N TRP A 368 17.61 11.85 -13.76
CA TRP A 368 17.94 11.43 -15.13
C TRP A 368 17.92 9.92 -15.35
N THR A 369 18.01 9.15 -14.27
CA THR A 369 17.98 7.68 -14.30
C THR A 369 16.69 7.18 -13.66
N LEU A 370 16.07 6.20 -14.32
CA LEU A 370 14.95 5.43 -13.79
C LEU A 370 15.41 4.00 -13.50
N TYR A 371 14.88 3.43 -12.42
CA TYR A 371 14.98 2.01 -12.13
C TYR A 371 13.60 1.38 -12.26
N ALA A 372 13.54 0.15 -12.73
CA ALA A 372 12.32 -0.63 -12.83
C ALA A 372 12.61 -2.09 -12.56
N THR A 373 11.59 -2.86 -12.20
CA THR A 373 11.70 -4.31 -12.05
C THR A 373 10.94 -5.00 -13.17
N ALA A 374 11.46 -6.11 -13.67
CA ALA A 374 10.73 -7.01 -14.55
C ALA A 374 11.05 -8.47 -14.18
N PRO A 375 10.06 -9.37 -14.11
CA PRO A 375 10.32 -10.78 -13.87
C PRO A 375 11.20 -11.37 -14.96
N SER A 376 12.24 -12.12 -14.58
CA SER A 376 13.14 -12.81 -15.50
C SER A 376 13.68 -14.07 -14.83
N GLU A 377 13.50 -15.22 -15.47
CA GLU A 377 14.06 -16.51 -15.03
C GLU A 377 13.81 -16.84 -13.54
N GLY A 378 12.59 -16.60 -13.05
CA GLY A 378 12.20 -16.85 -11.66
C GLY A 378 12.67 -15.79 -10.65
N ALA A 379 13.33 -14.73 -11.09
CA ALA A 379 13.77 -13.61 -10.28
C ALA A 379 13.07 -12.29 -10.67
N PHE A 380 13.26 -11.24 -9.86
CA PHE A 380 12.81 -9.87 -10.13
C PHE A 380 14.01 -8.91 -10.20
N PRO A 381 14.86 -9.00 -11.24
CA PRO A 381 16.03 -8.14 -11.37
C PRO A 381 15.66 -6.65 -11.47
N LEU A 382 16.61 -5.81 -11.04
CA LEU A 382 16.54 -4.36 -11.15
C LEU A 382 17.17 -3.91 -12.48
N TYR A 383 16.38 -3.24 -13.32
CA TYR A 383 16.79 -2.67 -14.58
C TYR A 383 17.05 -1.18 -14.43
N ARG A 384 18.12 -0.69 -15.07
CA ARG A 384 18.44 0.73 -15.13
C ARG A 384 18.08 1.29 -16.52
N LEU A 385 17.20 2.27 -16.53
CA LEU A 385 16.78 3.03 -17.71
C LEU A 385 17.44 4.42 -17.66
N ALA A 386 18.17 4.78 -18.72
CA ALA A 386 18.80 6.10 -18.86
C ALA A 386 18.17 6.89 -20.03
N PRO A 387 16.91 7.33 -19.91
CA PRO A 387 16.12 7.88 -21.03
C PRO A 387 16.67 9.17 -21.66
N PHE A 388 17.75 9.74 -21.11
CA PHE A 388 18.38 10.99 -21.54
C PHE A 388 19.87 10.88 -21.87
N ALA A 389 20.47 9.69 -21.80
CA ALA A 389 21.91 9.50 -22.06
C ALA A 389 22.32 9.96 -23.49
N GLY A 390 21.46 9.76 -24.48
CA GLY A 390 21.69 10.24 -25.86
C GLY A 390 21.70 11.76 -26.02
N ALA A 391 20.98 12.51 -25.17
CA ALA A 391 20.94 13.99 -25.23
C ALA A 391 22.22 14.63 -24.67
N GLN A 392 22.87 13.97 -23.70
CA GLN A 392 24.22 14.34 -23.24
C GLN A 392 25.24 14.08 -24.36
N GLN A 393 25.15 12.93 -25.04
CA GLN A 393 26.03 12.66 -26.19
C GLN A 393 25.88 13.70 -27.31
N GLN A 394 24.72 14.33 -27.53
CA GLN A 394 24.56 15.32 -28.59
C GLN A 394 25.27 16.65 -28.28
N ARG A 395 25.28 17.08 -27.00
CA ARG A 395 26.08 18.23 -26.53
C ARG A 395 27.57 17.93 -26.53
N THR A 396 27.97 16.70 -26.25
CA THR A 396 29.37 16.27 -26.32
C THR A 396 29.83 15.99 -27.77
N ARG A 397 28.95 15.53 -28.67
CA ARG A 397 29.22 15.27 -30.10
C ARG A 397 29.46 16.55 -30.90
N LEU A 398 28.88 17.67 -30.50
CA LEU A 398 29.24 18.99 -31.04
C LEU A 398 30.66 19.42 -30.62
N ARG A 399 31.24 18.81 -29.57
CA ARG A 399 32.65 19.00 -29.16
C ARG A 399 33.59 17.85 -29.54
N ARG A 400 33.05 16.68 -29.91
CA ARG A 400 33.82 15.45 -30.07
C ARG A 400 33.34 14.70 -31.31
N ARG A 401 33.58 15.31 -32.47
CA ARG A 401 33.42 14.66 -33.78
C ARG A 401 34.68 13.82 -34.08
N GLN A 402 35.01 12.87 -33.20
CA GLN A 402 35.94 11.77 -33.47
C GLN A 402 35.61 10.60 -32.52
N GLN A 403 35.44 9.42 -33.12
CA GLN A 403 35.28 8.08 -32.54
C GLN A 403 33.89 7.61 -32.03
N GLN A 404 33.66 6.32 -32.27
CA GLN A 404 32.39 5.65 -32.62
C GLN A 404 31.64 4.97 -31.44
N ARG A 405 30.33 4.77 -31.67
CA ARG A 405 29.26 3.86 -31.15
C ARG A 405 29.61 2.88 -29.98
N THR A 406 28.78 2.66 -28.94
CA THR A 406 27.36 2.16 -28.89
C THR A 406 26.75 2.39 -27.47
N ASP A 407 25.41 2.44 -27.33
CA ASP A 407 24.67 2.51 -26.04
C ASP A 407 23.93 1.18 -25.76
N SER A 408 23.88 0.71 -24.50
CA SER A 408 23.22 -0.55 -24.08
C SER A 408 22.39 -0.40 -22.79
N LEU A 409 21.22 -1.04 -22.75
CA LEU A 409 20.50 -1.42 -21.53
C LEU A 409 21.32 -2.49 -20.79
N ALA A 410 21.53 -2.33 -19.49
CA ALA A 410 22.25 -3.31 -18.69
C ALA A 410 21.47 -3.64 -17.43
N ALA A 411 21.25 -4.94 -17.19
CA ALA A 411 20.91 -5.44 -15.87
C ALA A 411 22.09 -5.14 -14.94
N LEU A 412 21.80 -4.67 -13.72
CA LEU A 412 22.87 -4.57 -12.72
C LEU A 412 23.32 -5.99 -12.35
N PRO A 413 24.63 -6.28 -12.32
CA PRO A 413 25.11 -7.58 -11.88
C PRO A 413 24.63 -7.83 -10.44
N ALA A 414 24.19 -9.05 -10.16
CA ALA A 414 23.91 -9.50 -8.81
C ALA A 414 25.18 -9.28 -7.97
N GLY A 415 25.10 -8.35 -7.01
CA GLY A 415 26.26 -7.92 -6.24
C GLY A 415 26.84 -9.07 -5.42
N SER A 416 28.01 -9.57 -5.82
CA SER A 416 28.90 -10.25 -4.90
C SER A 416 29.41 -9.21 -3.89
N THR A 417 29.04 -9.40 -2.64
CA THR A 417 29.56 -8.63 -1.52
C THR A 417 31.02 -9.06 -1.31
N ARG A 418 31.97 -8.39 -1.97
CA ARG A 418 33.38 -8.45 -1.55
C ARG A 418 33.60 -7.40 -0.46
N VAL A 419 33.62 -7.87 0.77
CA VAL A 419 34.34 -7.19 1.85
C VAL A 419 35.83 -7.42 1.57
N ALA A 420 36.57 -6.35 1.31
CA ALA A 420 38.03 -6.36 1.29
C ALA A 420 38.52 -5.78 2.64
N PRO A 421 39.71 -6.22 3.12
CA PRO A 421 40.03 -6.42 4.54
C PRO A 421 40.04 -5.17 5.41
#